data_AF-A0A7V8ZD83-F1
#
_entry.id   AF-A0A7V8ZD83-F1
#
_cell.length_a   1.000
_cell.length_b   1.000
_cell.length_c   1.000
_cell.angle_alpha   90.00
_cell.angle_beta   90.00
_cell.angle_gamma   90.00
#
_symmetry.space_group_name_H-M   'P 1'
#
loop_
_entity.id
_entity.type
_entity.pdbx_description
1 polymer ?
#
loop_
_entity_poly.entity_id
_entity_poly.type
_entity_poly.pdbx_seq_one_letter_code
_entity_poly.pdbx_strand_id
1 'polypeptide(L)'
;MSASQQPKRKLLAALNPSVPLYRDSYNEYLVFLLSAGGAAAGTQVPLYIVMAITELWSVGVFVTACVVFELAVIFGVARPQMKPTERFGWVVLWAAATALLALAFYYLVAEPTL
;
A
#
# COMPACT_ATOMS: atom_id res chain seq x y z
N MET A 1 23.06 7.69 30.16
CA MET A 1 23.03 7.20 28.77
C MET A 1 21.94 7.97 28.02
N SER A 2 22.28 8.61 26.92
CA SER A 2 21.51 9.66 26.23
C SER A 2 20.18 9.19 25.64
N ALA A 3 19.10 9.92 25.96
CA ALA A 3 17.72 9.66 25.53
C ALA A 3 17.43 9.85 24.02
N SER A 4 18.45 10.12 23.19
CA SER A 4 18.30 10.51 21.78
C SER A 4 18.32 9.35 20.77
N GLN A 5 18.52 8.09 21.19
CA GLN A 5 18.63 6.94 20.27
C GLN A 5 17.37 6.07 20.12
N GLN A 6 16.33 6.28 20.93
CA GLN A 6 15.13 5.43 20.91
C GLN A 6 14.25 5.52 19.65
N PRO A 7 13.99 6.69 19.02
CA PRO A 7 13.01 6.75 17.92
C PRO A 7 13.53 6.09 16.63
N LYS A 8 14.82 6.22 16.31
CA LYS A 8 15.42 5.59 15.11
C LYS A 8 15.40 4.06 15.16
N ARG A 9 15.56 3.46 16.34
CA ARG A 9 15.50 2.00 16.52
C ARG A 9 14.09 1.43 16.31
N LYS A 10 13.04 2.19 16.62
CA LYS A 10 11.64 1.75 16.42
C LYS A 10 11.25 1.72 14.94
N LEU A 11 11.63 2.72 14.15
CA LEU A 11 11.43 2.72 12.69
C LEU A 11 12.16 1.53 12.02
N LEU A 12 13.41 1.28 12.40
CA LEU A 12 14.17 0.15 11.89
C LEU A 12 13.61 -1.21 12.36
N ALA A 13 13.07 -1.28 13.58
CA ALA A 13 12.40 -2.48 14.07
C ALA A 13 11.07 -2.75 13.37
N ALA A 14 10.34 -1.72 12.95
CA ALA A 14 9.12 -1.88 12.16
C ALA A 14 9.38 -2.39 10.73
N LEU A 15 10.59 -2.17 10.22
CA LEU A 15 11.07 -2.72 8.95
C LEU A 15 11.70 -4.11 9.09
N ASN A 16 11.83 -4.64 10.32
CA ASN A 16 12.40 -5.96 10.56
C ASN A 16 11.30 -7.04 10.53
N PRO A 17 11.30 -7.94 9.53
CA PRO A 17 10.23 -8.92 9.36
C PRO A 17 10.19 -10.01 10.44
N SER A 18 11.23 -10.12 11.27
CA SER A 18 11.34 -11.15 12.32
C SER A 18 10.75 -10.71 13.66
N VAL A 19 10.35 -9.44 13.80
CA VAL A 19 9.82 -8.91 15.05
C VAL A 19 8.30 -8.75 14.91
N PRO A 20 7.48 -9.46 15.70
CA PRO A 20 6.03 -9.27 15.68
C PRO A 20 5.70 -7.85 16.15
N LEU A 21 5.13 -7.05 15.24
CA LEU A 21 4.65 -5.70 15.51
C LEU A 21 3.46 -5.75 16.47
N TYR A 22 3.69 -5.40 17.73
CA TYR A 22 2.68 -5.32 18.78
C TYR A 22 1.59 -4.27 18.43
N ARG A 23 0.39 -4.41 18.99
CA ARG A 23 -0.75 -3.48 18.81
C ARG A 23 -0.46 -2.15 19.53
N ASP A 24 0.45 -1.38 18.97
CA ASP A 24 0.82 -0.03 19.38
C ASP A 24 0.25 0.94 18.33
N SER A 25 -0.36 2.05 18.74
CA SER A 25 -0.93 3.05 17.82
C SER A 25 0.10 3.50 16.78
N TYR A 26 1.39 3.51 17.16
CA TYR A 26 2.49 3.80 16.24
C TYR A 26 2.57 2.84 15.03
N ASN A 27 2.30 1.55 15.22
CA ASN A 27 2.29 0.55 14.14
C ASN A 27 1.10 0.78 13.19
N GLU A 28 -0.08 1.09 13.73
CA GLU A 28 -1.26 1.41 12.92
C GLU A 28 -1.02 2.64 12.05
N TYR A 29 -0.40 3.70 12.60
CA TYR A 29 -0.01 4.87 11.81
C TYR A 29 1.01 4.53 10.72
N LEU A 30 1.95 3.63 10.98
CA LEU A 30 2.97 3.23 10.00
C LEU A 30 2.35 2.44 8.85
N VAL A 31 1.49 1.46 9.16
CA VAL A 31 0.73 0.71 8.16
C VAL A 31 -0.20 1.65 7.38
N PHE A 32 -0.84 2.60 8.05
CA PHE A 32 -1.68 3.62 7.42
C PHE A 32 -0.91 4.51 6.46
N LEU A 33 0.24 5.05 6.86
CA LEU A 33 1.08 5.88 6.00
C LEU A 33 1.66 5.08 4.83
N LEU A 34 2.06 3.82 5.06
CA LEU A 34 2.56 2.93 4.02
C LEU A 34 1.47 2.61 2.99
N SER A 35 0.24 2.34 3.45
CA SER A 35 -0.91 2.08 2.58
C SER A 35 -1.36 3.33 1.84
N ALA A 36 -1.29 4.51 2.49
CA ALA A 36 -1.56 5.78 1.85
C ALA A 36 -0.54 6.08 0.74
N GLY A 37 0.74 5.82 1.00
CA GLY A 37 1.81 5.97 0.02
C GLY A 37 1.72 4.97 -1.13
N GLY A 38 1.43 3.70 -0.81
CA GLY A 38 1.15 2.65 -1.78
C GLY A 38 0.00 3.06 -2.70
N ALA A 39 -1.19 3.24 -2.12
CA ALA A 39 -2.40 3.61 -2.85
C ALA A 39 -2.32 4.95 -3.61
N ALA A 40 -1.44 5.89 -3.25
CA ALA A 40 -1.32 7.17 -3.96
C ALA A 40 -0.35 7.12 -5.15
N ALA A 41 0.75 6.38 -5.04
CA ALA A 41 1.80 6.37 -6.06
C ALA A 41 2.59 5.06 -6.12
N GLY A 42 2.78 4.39 -4.98
CA GLY A 42 3.58 3.17 -4.88
C GLY A 42 3.04 2.00 -5.68
N THR A 43 1.72 1.95 -5.91
CA THR A 43 1.09 0.89 -6.71
C THR A 43 0.96 1.28 -8.19
N GLN A 44 0.45 2.48 -8.45
CA GLN A 44 0.03 2.91 -9.78
C GLN A 44 1.22 3.13 -10.70
N VAL A 45 2.30 3.75 -10.21
CA VAL A 45 3.46 4.11 -11.05
C VAL A 45 4.21 2.85 -11.52
N PRO A 46 4.55 1.87 -10.67
CA PRO A 46 5.21 0.64 -11.14
C PRO A 46 4.33 -0.17 -12.10
N LEU A 47 3.04 -0.30 -11.82
CA LEU A 47 2.12 -1.02 -12.71
C LEU A 47 1.87 -0.28 -14.02
N TYR A 48 1.91 1.05 -14.02
CA TYR A 48 1.87 1.85 -15.24
C TYR A 48 3.10 1.60 -16.11
N ILE A 49 4.31 1.53 -15.52
CA ILE A 49 5.54 1.16 -16.25
C ILE A 49 5.41 -0.26 -16.84
N VAL A 50 4.89 -1.22 -16.07
CA VAL A 50 4.65 -2.58 -16.58
C VAL A 50 3.67 -2.55 -17.75
N MET A 51 2.54 -1.88 -17.61
CA MET A 51 1.53 -1.73 -18.66
C MET A 51 2.11 -1.10 -19.93
N ALA A 52 2.95 -0.07 -19.79
CA ALA A 52 3.63 0.58 -20.92
C ALA A 52 4.58 -0.38 -21.67
N ILE A 53 5.14 -1.38 -21.00
CA ILE A 53 6.02 -2.40 -21.62
C ILE A 53 5.20 -3.56 -22.22
N THR A 54 4.14 -4.00 -21.56
CA THR A 54 3.34 -5.17 -21.97
C THR A 54 2.23 -4.87 -22.98
N GLU A 55 2.07 -3.60 -23.35
CA GLU A 55 0.97 -3.03 -24.12
C GLU A 55 -0.43 -3.12 -23.47
N LEU A 56 -1.28 -2.18 -23.89
CA LEU A 56 -2.68 -1.87 -23.54
C LEU A 56 -3.36 -2.82 -22.54
N TRP A 57 -3.34 -2.44 -21.27
CA TRP A 57 -4.31 -2.99 -20.31
C TRP A 57 -5.59 -2.18 -20.39
N SER A 58 -6.73 -2.85 -20.38
CA SER A 58 -8.00 -2.15 -20.19
C SER A 58 -8.03 -1.54 -18.78
N VAL A 59 -8.80 -0.45 -18.62
CA VAL A 59 -9.01 0.23 -17.32
C VAL A 59 -9.30 -0.79 -16.21
N GLY A 60 -10.17 -1.76 -16.48
CA GLY A 60 -10.55 -2.78 -15.50
C GLY A 60 -9.38 -3.67 -15.08
N VAL A 61 -8.52 -4.06 -16.02
CA VAL A 61 -7.32 -4.87 -15.72
C VAL A 61 -6.32 -4.06 -14.91
N PHE A 62 -6.08 -2.80 -15.29
CA PHE A 62 -5.17 -1.91 -14.55
C PHE A 62 -5.62 -1.64 -13.12
N VAL A 63 -6.90 -1.27 -12.94
CA VAL A 63 -7.47 -1.00 -11.62
C VAL A 63 -7.42 -2.26 -10.74
N THR A 64 -7.82 -3.41 -11.29
CA THR A 64 -7.82 -4.67 -10.52
C THR A 64 -6.40 -5.06 -10.12
N ALA A 65 -5.43 -4.94 -11.04
CA ALA A 65 -4.03 -5.22 -10.74
C ALA A 65 -3.49 -4.30 -9.64
N CYS A 66 -3.83 -3.01 -9.67
CA CYS A 66 -3.45 -2.07 -8.62
C CYS A 66 -4.03 -2.47 -7.26
N VAL A 67 -5.32 -2.79 -7.19
CA VAL A 67 -5.96 -3.22 -5.95
C VAL A 67 -5.31 -4.49 -5.39
N VAL A 68 -5.09 -5.50 -6.23
CA VAL A 68 -4.48 -6.76 -5.80
C VAL A 68 -3.05 -6.53 -5.32
N PHE A 69 -2.25 -5.74 -6.06
CA PHE A 69 -0.87 -5.44 -5.67
C PHE A 69 -0.82 -4.69 -4.34
N GLU A 70 -1.67 -3.66 -4.16
CA GLU A 70 -1.69 -2.89 -2.92
C GLU A 70 -2.08 -3.76 -1.72
N LEU A 71 -3.12 -4.59 -1.85
CA LEU A 71 -3.50 -5.53 -0.79
C LEU A 71 -2.38 -6.54 -0.51
N ALA A 72 -1.67 -7.01 -1.54
CA ALA A 72 -0.52 -7.89 -1.36
C ALA A 72 0.63 -7.20 -0.63
N VAL A 73 0.88 -5.92 -0.88
CA VAL A 73 1.87 -5.12 -0.14
C VAL A 73 1.44 -4.93 1.32
N ILE A 74 0.21 -4.48 1.55
CA ILE A 74 -0.33 -4.26 2.90
C ILE A 74 -0.27 -5.54 3.73
N PHE A 75 -0.79 -6.66 3.21
CA PHE A 75 -0.89 -7.90 3.98
C PHE A 75 0.35 -8.78 3.91
N GLY A 76 1.16 -8.68 2.86
CA GLY A 76 2.38 -9.48 2.69
C GLY A 76 3.62 -8.84 3.32
N VAL A 77 3.74 -7.51 3.21
CA VAL A 77 4.89 -6.74 3.70
C VAL A 77 4.59 -6.11 5.06
N ALA A 78 3.52 -5.30 5.14
CA ALA A 78 3.19 -4.57 6.37
C ALA A 78 2.63 -5.49 7.47
N ARG A 79 2.01 -6.62 7.06
CA ARG A 79 1.49 -7.68 7.93
C ARG A 79 0.77 -7.15 9.19
N PRO A 80 -0.26 -6.29 9.02
CA PRO A 80 -0.94 -5.71 10.17
C PRO A 80 -1.54 -6.78 11.07
N GLN A 81 -1.24 -6.69 12.36
CA GLN A 81 -1.80 -7.56 13.39
C GLN A 81 -3.18 -7.01 13.82
N MET A 82 -4.22 -7.35 13.04
CA MET A 82 -5.59 -6.89 13.25
C MET A 82 -6.52 -8.06 13.59
N LYS A 83 -7.62 -7.79 14.31
CA LYS A 83 -8.69 -8.77 14.48
C LYS A 83 -9.32 -9.10 13.11
N PRO A 84 -9.89 -10.30 12.90
CA PRO A 84 -10.44 -10.70 11.60
C PRO A 84 -11.48 -9.72 11.03
N THR A 85 -12.31 -9.13 11.90
CA THR A 85 -13.32 -8.11 11.52
C THR A 85 -12.68 -6.78 11.11
N GLU A 86 -11.69 -6.31 11.85
CA GLU A 86 -10.93 -5.09 11.54
C GLU A 86 -10.17 -5.25 10.22
N ARG A 87 -9.60 -6.44 9.99
CA ARG A 87 -8.91 -6.79 8.75
C ARG A 87 -9.83 -6.70 7.54
N PHE A 88 -11.07 -7.17 7.66
CA PHE A 88 -12.05 -7.04 6.58
C PHE A 88 -12.37 -5.59 6.26
N GLY A 89 -12.61 -4.75 7.28
CA GLY A 89 -12.81 -3.31 7.10
C GLY A 89 -11.61 -2.64 6.42
N TRP A 90 -10.39 -3.06 6.77
CA TRP A 90 -9.16 -2.60 6.14
C TRP A 90 -9.03 -3.00 4.67
N VAL A 91 -9.31 -4.27 4.34
CA VAL A 91 -9.33 -4.73 2.95
C VAL A 91 -10.30 -3.90 2.13
N VAL A 92 -11.53 -3.72 2.61
CA VAL A 92 -12.57 -2.97 1.90
C VAL A 92 -12.16 -1.51 1.71
N LEU A 93 -11.66 -0.86 2.77
CA LEU A 93 -11.23 0.54 2.73
C LEU A 93 -10.13 0.76 1.69
N TRP A 94 -9.06 -0.02 1.75
CA TRP A 94 -7.91 0.18 0.87
C TRP A 94 -8.15 -0.34 -0.54
N ALA A 95 -8.94 -1.41 -0.71
CA ALA A 95 -9.37 -1.81 -2.05
C ALA A 95 -10.17 -0.69 -2.74
N ALA A 96 -11.12 -0.07 -2.03
CA ALA A 96 -11.92 1.03 -2.58
C ALA A 96 -11.06 2.27 -2.86
N ALA A 97 -10.22 2.68 -1.91
CA ALA A 97 -9.34 3.83 -2.07
C ALA A 97 -8.38 3.66 -3.26
N THR A 98 -7.70 2.51 -3.33
CA THR A 98 -6.79 2.18 -4.44
C THR A 98 -7.54 2.09 -5.76
N ALA A 99 -8.75 1.52 -5.79
CA ALA A 99 -9.54 1.46 -7.02
C ALA A 99 -9.87 2.85 -7.56
N LEU A 100 -10.34 3.76 -6.69
CA LEU A 100 -10.66 5.14 -7.07
C LEU A 100 -9.42 5.90 -7.53
N LEU A 101 -8.31 5.78 -6.81
CA LEU A 101 -7.06 6.44 -7.17
C LEU A 101 -6.45 5.86 -8.45
N ALA A 102 -6.50 4.55 -8.65
CA ALA A 102 -6.05 3.90 -9.88
C ALA A 102 -6.92 4.30 -11.08
N LEU A 103 -8.24 4.43 -10.89
CA LEU A 103 -9.15 4.88 -11.93
C LEU A 103 -8.87 6.34 -12.29
N ALA A 104 -8.72 7.22 -11.29
CA ALA A 104 -8.33 8.61 -11.51
C ALA A 104 -6.96 8.71 -12.21
N PHE A 105 -5.98 7.93 -11.77
CA PHE A 105 -4.66 7.87 -12.41
C PHE A 105 -4.75 7.41 -13.86
N TYR A 106 -5.56 6.39 -14.15
CA TYR A 106 -5.71 5.89 -15.51
C TYR A 106 -6.23 6.99 -16.44
N TYR A 107 -7.34 7.64 -16.08
CA TYR A 107 -7.97 8.64 -16.94
C TYR A 107 -7.21 9.97 -16.99
N LEU A 108 -6.56 10.39 -15.91
CA LEU A 108 -5.86 11.68 -15.83
C LEU A 108 -4.40 11.62 -16.28
N VAL A 109 -3.78 10.43 -16.20
CA VAL A 109 -2.35 10.25 -16.49
C VAL A 109 -2.15 9.21 -17.56
N ALA A 110 -2.59 7.96 -17.36
CA ALA A 110 -2.21 6.88 -18.27
C ALA A 110 -2.78 7.04 -19.69
N GLU A 111 -4.10 7.18 -19.83
CA GLU A 111 -4.78 7.34 -21.11
C GLU A 111 -4.27 8.53 -21.96
N PRO A 112 -4.03 9.74 -21.41
CA PRO A 112 -3.46 10.82 -22.21
C PRO A 112 -1.96 10.67 -22.54
N THR A 113 -1.24 9.72 -21.92
CA THR A 113 0.21 9.52 -22.12
C THR A 113 0.59 8.29 -22.94
N LEU A 114 -0.36 7.39 -23.18
CA LEU A 114 -0.23 6.19 -24.01
C LEU A 114 -0.76 6.43 -25.42
#